data_AF-A0A538NVZ5-F1
#
_entry.id   AF-A0A538NVZ5-F1
#
_cell.length_a   1.000
_cell.length_b   1.000
_cell.length_c   1.000
_cell.angle_alpha   90.00
_cell.angle_beta   90.00
_cell.angle_gamma   90.00
#
_symmetry.space_group_name_H-M   'P 1'
#
loop_
_entity.id
_entity.type
_entity.pdbx_description
1 polymer ?
#
loop_
_entity_poly.entity_id
_entity_poly.type
_entity_poly.pdbx_seq_one_letter_code
_entity_poly.pdbx_strand_id
1 'polypeptide(L)'
;MKAIVLSTKSSIHRPSLRRGFRLIPLVLVCFGLAPMAQAVGPDTDGNIPGSNNGEGIGVLVSRTTGVWNTGTGFEALNHLTAGNQNTATGLRALNSDINGGYNTATGVYSLFSNTSGFFNSATGAYALANNTTGSQNTANGYGALYRNTAGNNTAIGFGALFRNTTGSDNTAVGDEALSNNTDGNSNTALGFNAGTDPGIVSNNIYVGDPGFPGDENVISIGGIAASGTPYALTFIGGIYGSAVNTGTALPVYVDTDGHLGTTLVNGSAMKLRMRTPKGAQPQVKVNEFQKQQKRIAELENAVARLAATVKEQAAQIEKVSAQMEFQKPAQRVVANKE
;
A
#
# COMPACT_ATOMS: atom_id res chain seq x y z
N MET A 1 111.08 -48.09 -10.44
CA MET A 1 110.53 -49.18 -11.28
C MET A 1 109.06 -49.39 -10.92
N LYS A 2 108.27 -49.88 -11.88
CA LYS A 2 106.80 -49.94 -12.00
C LYS A 2 106.00 -50.67 -10.89
N ALA A 3 104.67 -50.46 -10.97
CA ALA A 3 103.50 -51.32 -10.65
C ALA A 3 102.89 -51.15 -9.24
N ILE A 4 101.72 -50.50 -9.08
CA ILE A 4 100.32 -50.96 -9.30
C ILE A 4 99.92 -52.11 -8.34
N VAL A 5 98.93 -51.90 -7.46
CA VAL A 5 97.62 -52.62 -7.39
C VAL A 5 96.77 -52.13 -6.18
N LEU A 6 95.51 -51.88 -6.51
CA LEU A 6 94.21 -51.73 -5.82
C LEU A 6 93.94 -52.06 -4.32
N SER A 7 93.06 -51.21 -3.78
CA SER A 7 91.75 -51.50 -3.14
C SER A 7 91.66 -52.01 -1.69
N THR A 8 91.01 -51.21 -0.83
CA THR A 8 89.75 -51.60 -0.18
C THR A 8 88.85 -50.39 0.09
N LYS A 9 87.57 -50.57 -0.22
CA LYS A 9 86.43 -49.63 -0.12
C LYS A 9 85.73 -49.79 1.23
N SER A 10 85.02 -48.73 1.67
CA SER A 10 83.79 -48.70 2.50
C SER A 10 83.90 -47.61 3.57
N SER A 11 83.00 -46.66 3.80
CA SER A 11 81.65 -46.36 3.29
C SER A 11 81.34 -44.92 3.73
N ILE A 12 81.01 -44.01 2.81
CA ILE A 12 80.33 -42.76 3.16
C ILE A 12 79.16 -42.61 2.19
N HIS A 13 77.96 -42.88 2.70
CA HIS A 13 76.71 -42.62 2.02
C HIS A 13 76.46 -41.10 2.04
N ARG A 14 76.59 -40.43 0.90
CA ARG A 14 76.09 -39.05 0.71
C ARG A 14 74.87 -39.12 -0.21
N PRO A 15 73.70 -38.59 0.19
CA PRO A 15 72.51 -38.61 -0.66
C PRO A 15 72.72 -37.72 -1.89
N SER A 16 72.17 -38.17 -3.01
CA SER A 16 72.40 -37.59 -4.33
C SER A 16 71.73 -36.23 -4.49
N LEU A 17 72.55 -35.20 -4.75
CA LEU A 17 72.18 -33.83 -5.12
C LEU A 17 71.48 -33.72 -6.51
N ARG A 18 70.84 -34.80 -7.00
CA ARG A 18 70.26 -34.88 -8.35
C ARG A 18 68.74 -34.69 -8.38
N ARG A 19 68.04 -34.75 -7.24
CA ARG A 19 66.57 -34.51 -7.19
C ARG A 19 66.18 -33.03 -7.09
N GLY A 20 67.02 -32.19 -6.48
CA GLY A 20 66.73 -30.75 -6.34
C GLY A 20 66.75 -29.98 -7.68
N PHE A 21 67.66 -30.34 -8.59
CA PHE A 21 67.83 -29.61 -9.86
C PHE A 21 66.71 -29.86 -10.88
N ARG A 22 65.93 -30.95 -10.73
CA ARG A 22 64.80 -31.25 -11.63
C ARG A 22 63.48 -30.61 -11.18
N LEU A 23 63.39 -30.17 -9.93
CA LEU A 23 62.20 -29.47 -9.40
C LEU A 23 62.18 -27.99 -9.78
N ILE A 24 63.34 -27.36 -9.97
CA ILE A 24 63.46 -25.95 -10.32
C ILE A 24 62.78 -25.60 -11.67
N PRO A 25 63.01 -26.32 -12.78
CA PRO A 25 62.32 -26.02 -14.04
C PRO A 25 60.82 -26.34 -13.97
N LEU A 26 60.42 -27.35 -13.20
CA LEU A 26 59.01 -27.69 -13.01
C LEU A 26 58.27 -26.58 -12.26
N VAL A 27 58.87 -26.01 -11.21
CA VAL A 27 58.33 -24.87 -10.46
C VAL A 27 58.25 -23.62 -11.35
N LEU A 28 59.28 -23.35 -12.17
CA LEU A 28 59.26 -22.23 -13.13
C LEU A 28 58.18 -22.38 -14.20
N VAL A 29 57.92 -23.59 -14.70
CA VAL A 29 56.82 -23.87 -15.64
C VAL A 29 55.46 -23.71 -14.96
N CYS A 30 55.32 -24.11 -13.68
CA CYS A 30 54.10 -23.87 -12.90
C CYS A 30 53.81 -22.37 -12.71
N PHE A 31 54.83 -21.52 -12.55
CA PHE A 31 54.64 -20.06 -12.49
C PHE A 31 54.37 -19.42 -13.86
N GLY A 32 54.86 -20.03 -14.95
CA GLY A 32 54.60 -19.55 -16.32
C GLY A 32 53.25 -19.98 -16.92
N LEU A 33 52.65 -21.07 -16.42
CA LEU A 33 51.34 -21.58 -16.84
C LEU A 33 50.21 -21.28 -15.84
N ALA A 34 50.51 -20.67 -14.69
CA ALA A 34 49.48 -20.15 -13.83
C ALA A 34 48.75 -19.02 -14.57
N PRO A 35 47.41 -19.07 -14.74
CA PRO A 35 46.67 -17.88 -15.17
C PRO A 35 47.04 -16.77 -14.19
N MET A 36 47.38 -15.60 -14.72
CA MET A 36 47.77 -14.44 -13.93
C MET A 36 46.77 -14.27 -12.78
N ALA A 37 47.16 -14.63 -11.57
CA ALA A 37 46.51 -14.15 -10.36
C ALA A 37 46.89 -12.67 -10.28
N GLN A 38 46.26 -11.86 -11.13
CA GLN A 38 46.29 -10.42 -10.95
C GLN A 38 45.69 -10.18 -9.57
N ALA A 39 46.44 -9.49 -8.71
CA ALA A 39 45.85 -8.88 -7.54
C ALA A 39 44.61 -8.11 -8.02
N VAL A 40 43.47 -8.37 -7.38
CA VAL A 40 42.30 -7.51 -7.46
C VAL A 40 42.80 -6.07 -7.27
N GLY A 41 42.34 -5.12 -8.10
CA GLY A 41 42.83 -3.73 -8.12
C GLY A 41 42.93 -3.14 -6.70
N PRO A 42 43.82 -2.14 -6.49
CA PRO A 42 44.33 -1.77 -5.17
C PRO A 42 43.22 -1.79 -4.13
N ASP A 43 43.40 -2.65 -3.13
CA ASP A 43 42.65 -2.62 -1.90
C ASP A 43 42.76 -1.20 -1.32
N THR A 44 41.60 -0.53 -1.26
CA THR A 44 41.53 0.84 -0.73
C THR A 44 41.28 0.87 0.77
N ASP A 45 41.32 -0.29 1.43
CA ASP A 45 41.13 -0.42 2.87
C ASP A 45 42.20 0.37 3.64
N GLY A 46 41.75 1.38 4.39
CA GLY A 46 42.61 2.19 5.25
C GLY A 46 43.50 3.25 4.56
N ASN A 47 43.62 3.25 3.22
CA ASN A 47 44.41 4.23 2.48
C ASN A 47 43.63 5.47 2.03
N ILE A 48 42.30 5.47 2.16
CA ILE A 48 41.46 6.62 1.85
C ILE A 48 41.35 7.52 3.11
N PRO A 49 41.70 8.81 3.03
CA PRO A 49 41.56 9.75 4.15
C PRO A 49 40.14 9.79 4.72
N GLY A 50 40.00 10.19 5.99
CA GLY A 50 38.68 10.39 6.60
C GLY A 50 38.00 9.12 7.12
N SER A 51 38.75 8.04 7.36
CA SER A 51 38.18 6.74 7.77
C SER A 51 37.13 6.24 6.78
N ASN A 52 37.43 6.39 5.49
CA ASN A 52 36.63 5.86 4.40
C ASN A 52 37.10 4.44 4.04
N ASN A 53 36.18 3.57 3.65
CA ASN A 53 36.42 2.18 3.29
C ASN A 53 35.86 1.91 1.89
N GLY A 54 36.66 1.34 1.01
CA GLY A 54 36.27 1.04 -0.37
C GLY A 54 36.71 -0.35 -0.79
N GLU A 55 35.82 -1.11 -1.44
CA GLU A 55 36.14 -2.41 -2.05
C GLU A 55 35.62 -2.48 -3.48
N GLY A 56 36.50 -2.78 -4.44
CA GLY A 56 36.16 -2.95 -5.85
C GLY A 56 36.60 -1.79 -6.76
N ILE A 57 36.32 -1.93 -8.06
CA ILE A 57 36.90 -1.06 -9.09
C ILE A 57 36.18 0.28 -9.14
N GLY A 58 36.92 1.39 -9.11
CA GLY A 58 36.35 2.73 -9.26
C GLY A 58 35.61 3.24 -8.02
N VAL A 59 35.73 2.56 -6.88
CA VAL A 59 35.12 2.98 -5.61
C VAL A 59 35.95 4.09 -4.98
N LEU A 60 35.29 5.19 -4.58
CA LEU A 60 35.93 6.32 -3.88
C LEU A 60 37.22 6.84 -4.55
N VAL A 61 37.26 6.88 -5.88
CA VAL A 61 38.43 7.35 -6.65
C VAL A 61 38.59 8.88 -6.61
N SER A 62 37.51 9.60 -6.36
CA SER A 62 37.57 11.03 -6.06
C SER A 62 38.19 11.25 -4.67
N ARG A 63 39.17 12.15 -4.59
CA ARG A 63 39.82 12.57 -3.33
C ARG A 63 38.82 13.37 -2.49
N THR A 64 37.92 12.65 -1.83
CA THR A 64 36.89 13.23 -0.97
C THR A 64 37.52 13.86 0.27
N THR A 65 37.00 15.02 0.67
CA THR A 65 37.22 15.61 2.01
C THR A 65 36.24 15.04 3.04
N GLY A 66 35.26 14.26 2.58
CA GLY A 66 34.26 13.63 3.43
C GLY A 66 34.79 12.44 4.20
N VAL A 67 34.12 12.12 5.31
CA VAL A 67 34.54 11.12 6.30
C VAL A 67 33.50 10.00 6.46
N TRP A 68 33.96 8.83 6.91
CA TRP A 68 33.14 7.69 7.31
C TRP A 68 32.23 7.09 6.21
N ASN A 69 32.69 7.09 4.97
CA ASN A 69 31.98 6.51 3.85
C ASN A 69 32.43 5.07 3.60
N THR A 70 31.49 4.17 3.30
CA THR A 70 31.75 2.78 2.93
C THR A 70 31.19 2.50 1.54
N GLY A 71 32.05 2.12 0.60
CA GLY A 71 31.67 1.76 -0.77
C GLY A 71 32.08 0.35 -1.13
N THR A 72 31.21 -0.43 -1.78
CA THR A 72 31.55 -1.76 -2.30
C THR A 72 30.92 -1.98 -3.69
N GLY A 73 31.66 -2.56 -4.63
CA GLY A 73 31.17 -2.89 -5.97
C GLY A 73 31.95 -2.25 -7.12
N PHE A 74 31.26 -1.75 -8.14
CA PHE A 74 31.87 -1.10 -9.31
C PHE A 74 31.40 0.34 -9.38
N GLU A 75 32.32 1.29 -9.32
CA GLU A 75 32.06 2.73 -9.39
C GLU A 75 31.06 3.25 -8.32
N ALA A 76 30.99 2.59 -7.17
CA ALA A 76 30.22 3.09 -6.02
C ALA A 76 30.91 4.33 -5.42
N LEU A 77 30.16 5.38 -5.10
CA LEU A 77 30.71 6.65 -4.54
C LEU A 77 31.83 7.29 -5.38
N ASN A 78 31.84 7.07 -6.70
CA ASN A 78 32.94 7.51 -7.58
C ASN A 78 33.15 9.04 -7.55
N HIS A 79 32.07 9.83 -7.58
CA HIS A 79 32.13 11.30 -7.58
C HIS A 79 31.96 11.96 -6.19
N LEU A 80 32.16 11.22 -5.09
CA LEU A 80 32.08 11.79 -3.75
C LEU A 80 33.16 12.86 -3.52
N THR A 81 32.74 14.08 -3.13
CA THR A 81 33.69 15.19 -2.89
C THR A 81 33.75 15.68 -1.44
N ALA A 82 32.62 15.85 -0.76
CA ALA A 82 32.55 16.33 0.62
C ALA A 82 31.51 15.62 1.50
N GLY A 83 30.74 14.69 0.92
CA GLY A 83 29.71 13.93 1.62
C GLY A 83 30.25 12.98 2.69
N ASN A 84 29.51 12.81 3.78
CA ASN A 84 29.93 12.06 4.96
C ASN A 84 28.95 10.93 5.28
N GLN A 85 29.45 9.84 5.87
CA GLN A 85 28.62 8.77 6.43
C GLN A 85 27.69 8.08 5.42
N ASN A 86 28.16 7.93 4.18
CA ASN A 86 27.42 7.23 3.14
C ASN A 86 27.81 5.75 3.07
N THR A 87 26.83 4.87 2.88
CA THR A 87 27.04 3.45 2.59
C THR A 87 26.52 3.12 1.20
N ALA A 88 27.37 2.60 0.31
CA ALA A 88 27.01 2.28 -1.06
C ALA A 88 27.47 0.87 -1.43
N THR A 89 26.55 0.02 -1.86
CA THR A 89 26.82 -1.36 -2.26
C THR A 89 26.15 -1.65 -3.60
N GLY A 90 26.95 -1.93 -4.63
CA GLY A 90 26.46 -2.32 -5.96
C GLY A 90 27.12 -1.56 -7.10
N LEU A 91 26.66 -1.84 -8.32
CA LEU A 91 27.09 -1.13 -9.52
C LEU A 91 26.58 0.32 -9.48
N ARG A 92 27.49 1.29 -9.42
CA ARG A 92 27.21 2.74 -9.47
C ARG A 92 26.20 3.20 -8.41
N ALA A 93 26.19 2.57 -7.23
CA ALA A 93 25.43 3.06 -6.09
C ALA A 93 26.03 4.39 -5.60
N LEU A 94 25.18 5.42 -5.37
CA LEU A 94 25.61 6.77 -4.96
C LEU A 94 26.72 7.38 -5.84
N ASN A 95 26.72 7.08 -7.14
CA ASN A 95 27.83 7.45 -8.03
C ASN A 95 28.07 8.97 -8.14
N SER A 96 26.98 9.76 -8.14
CA SER A 96 27.03 11.22 -8.39
C SER A 96 26.97 12.08 -7.11
N ASP A 97 27.04 11.48 -5.92
CA ASP A 97 26.87 12.22 -4.66
C ASP A 97 28.01 13.20 -4.45
N ILE A 98 27.74 14.52 -4.44
CA ILE A 98 28.79 15.54 -4.32
C ILE A 98 28.99 15.89 -2.85
N ASN A 99 27.89 16.30 -2.20
CA ASN A 99 27.87 16.86 -0.84
C ASN A 99 26.87 16.17 0.10
N GLY A 100 26.08 15.20 -0.38
CA GLY A 100 25.08 14.49 0.43
C GLY A 100 25.73 13.61 1.50
N GLY A 101 24.99 13.37 2.58
CA GLY A 101 25.49 12.57 3.69
C GLY A 101 24.41 11.75 4.37
N TYR A 102 24.84 10.76 5.15
CA TYR A 102 23.96 9.82 5.84
C TYR A 102 23.04 9.03 4.89
N ASN A 103 23.52 8.73 3.67
CA ASN A 103 22.77 7.96 2.70
C ASN A 103 23.16 6.47 2.73
N THR A 104 22.19 5.58 2.58
CA THR A 104 22.42 4.14 2.38
C THR A 104 21.85 3.74 1.02
N ALA A 105 22.68 3.19 0.14
CA ALA A 105 22.31 2.75 -1.20
C ALA A 105 22.77 1.32 -1.44
N THR A 106 21.82 0.39 -1.61
CA THR A 106 22.10 -1.02 -1.89
C THR A 106 21.36 -1.44 -3.15
N GLY A 107 22.11 -1.72 -4.21
CA GLY A 107 21.56 -2.14 -5.50
C GLY A 107 22.20 -1.44 -6.68
N VAL A 108 21.92 -1.96 -7.87
CA VAL A 108 22.41 -1.40 -9.14
C VAL A 108 21.75 -0.04 -9.39
N TYR A 109 22.55 1.01 -9.58
CA TYR A 109 22.08 2.39 -9.76
C TYR A 109 21.20 2.94 -8.62
N SER A 110 21.30 2.38 -7.42
CA SER A 110 20.60 2.90 -6.24
C SER A 110 21.16 4.29 -5.86
N LEU A 111 20.30 5.29 -5.68
CA LEU A 111 20.69 6.69 -5.42
C LEU A 111 21.70 7.28 -6.42
N PHE A 112 21.69 6.81 -7.67
CA PHE A 112 22.71 7.13 -8.67
C PHE A 112 22.99 8.63 -8.87
N SER A 113 21.94 9.46 -8.91
CA SER A 113 22.02 10.90 -9.19
C SER A 113 21.81 11.80 -7.96
N ASN A 114 21.95 11.28 -6.73
CA ASN A 114 21.98 12.13 -5.53
C ASN A 114 23.12 13.12 -5.67
N THR A 115 22.86 14.42 -5.48
CA THR A 115 23.91 15.46 -5.55
C THR A 115 24.13 16.10 -4.18
N SER A 116 23.04 16.39 -3.45
CA SER A 116 23.10 17.04 -2.12
C SER A 116 22.05 16.53 -1.13
N GLY A 117 21.26 15.51 -1.46
CA GLY A 117 20.27 14.94 -0.55
C GLY A 117 20.90 14.24 0.65
N PHE A 118 20.28 14.39 1.82
CA PHE A 118 20.72 13.77 3.08
C PHE A 118 19.70 12.74 3.60
N PHE A 119 20.18 11.79 4.41
CA PHE A 119 19.33 10.84 5.15
C PHE A 119 18.42 9.99 4.26
N ASN A 120 18.88 9.59 3.08
CA ASN A 120 18.13 8.71 2.19
C ASN A 120 18.53 7.24 2.37
N SER A 121 17.55 6.34 2.43
CA SER A 121 17.76 4.89 2.44
C SER A 121 17.15 4.30 1.17
N ALA A 122 17.97 3.68 0.33
CA ALA A 122 17.56 3.10 -0.94
C ALA A 122 18.05 1.65 -1.05
N THR A 123 17.13 0.71 -1.19
CA THR A 123 17.41 -0.72 -1.40
C THR A 123 16.65 -1.22 -2.61
N GLY A 124 17.35 -1.80 -3.57
CA GLY A 124 16.79 -2.25 -4.84
C GLY A 124 17.46 -1.56 -6.03
N ALA A 125 17.38 -2.21 -7.20
CA ALA A 125 17.91 -1.61 -8.42
C ALA A 125 17.06 -0.39 -8.81
N TYR A 126 17.75 0.70 -9.17
CA TYR A 126 17.14 1.99 -9.53
C TYR A 126 16.29 2.66 -8.43
N ALA A 127 16.33 2.19 -7.17
CA ALA A 127 15.68 2.87 -6.06
C ALA A 127 16.28 4.28 -5.88
N LEU A 128 15.46 5.33 -5.85
CA LEU A 128 15.88 6.74 -5.76
C LEU A 128 16.90 7.19 -6.83
N ALA A 129 16.95 6.53 -7.99
CA ALA A 129 18.02 6.75 -8.97
C ALA A 129 18.18 8.21 -9.45
N ASN A 130 17.07 8.95 -9.58
CA ASN A 130 17.09 10.37 -10.00
C ASN A 130 16.71 11.33 -8.87
N ASN A 131 17.01 10.98 -7.61
CA ASN A 131 16.88 11.90 -6.49
C ASN A 131 18.02 12.89 -6.47
N THR A 132 17.81 14.16 -6.82
CA THR A 132 18.89 15.17 -6.84
C THR A 132 19.10 15.83 -5.48
N THR A 133 18.05 16.44 -4.94
CA THR A 133 18.08 17.25 -3.70
C THR A 133 17.20 16.71 -2.57
N GLY A 134 16.33 15.73 -2.86
CA GLY A 134 15.40 15.17 -1.88
C GLY A 134 16.12 14.56 -0.69
N SER A 135 15.61 14.81 0.51
CA SER A 135 16.20 14.31 1.77
C SER A 135 15.17 13.52 2.57
N GLN A 136 15.63 12.65 3.46
CA GLN A 136 14.78 11.89 4.38
C GLN A 136 13.81 10.93 3.67
N ASN A 137 14.24 10.33 2.55
CA ASN A 137 13.43 9.36 1.82
C ASN A 137 13.82 7.91 2.14
N THR A 138 12.84 7.02 2.19
CA THR A 138 13.05 5.56 2.28
C THR A 138 12.46 4.89 1.04
N ALA A 139 13.30 4.22 0.24
CA ALA A 139 12.90 3.50 -0.96
C ALA A 139 13.36 2.04 -0.87
N ASN A 140 12.43 1.10 -0.92
CA ASN A 140 12.72 -0.33 -0.92
C ASN A 140 11.94 -1.02 -2.04
N GLY A 141 12.64 -1.41 -3.10
CA GLY A 141 12.05 -2.06 -4.27
C GLY A 141 12.71 -1.60 -5.57
N TYR A 142 12.47 -2.34 -6.65
CA TYR A 142 12.93 -1.93 -7.98
C TYR A 142 12.22 -0.64 -8.40
N GLY A 143 12.98 0.42 -8.72
CA GLY A 143 12.43 1.69 -9.19
C GLY A 143 11.57 2.46 -8.17
N ALA A 144 11.58 2.08 -6.88
CA ALA A 144 10.89 2.85 -5.85
C ALA A 144 11.46 4.29 -5.80
N LEU A 145 10.58 5.30 -5.83
CA LEU A 145 10.94 6.73 -5.86
C LEU A 145 11.90 7.13 -7.02
N TYR A 146 11.80 6.46 -8.18
CA TYR A 146 12.75 6.62 -9.29
C TYR A 146 13.00 8.08 -9.74
N ARG A 147 11.96 8.94 -9.78
CA ARG A 147 12.05 10.36 -10.23
C ARG A 147 11.85 11.40 -9.13
N ASN A 148 12.07 11.05 -7.87
CA ASN A 148 11.83 11.91 -6.71
C ASN A 148 12.72 13.16 -6.70
N THR A 149 12.20 14.35 -6.42
CA THR A 149 13.02 15.53 -6.08
C THR A 149 12.68 16.14 -4.71
N ALA A 150 11.71 15.55 -4.02
CA ALA A 150 11.12 16.00 -2.76
C ALA A 150 11.64 15.24 -1.53
N GLY A 151 11.25 15.68 -0.33
CA GLY A 151 11.68 15.05 0.93
C GLY A 151 10.57 14.24 1.62
N ASN A 152 10.97 13.48 2.63
CA ASN A 152 10.07 12.79 3.56
C ASN A 152 9.14 11.73 2.93
N ASN A 153 9.55 11.06 1.85
CA ASN A 153 8.73 10.02 1.24
C ASN A 153 9.18 8.60 1.66
N THR A 154 8.21 7.72 1.94
CA THR A 154 8.45 6.29 2.15
C THR A 154 7.80 5.51 1.01
N ALA A 155 8.57 4.72 0.27
CA ALA A 155 8.13 3.89 -0.83
C ALA A 155 8.65 2.46 -0.67
N ILE A 156 7.75 1.50 -0.52
CA ILE A 156 8.09 0.09 -0.35
C ILE A 156 7.28 -0.73 -1.36
N GLY A 157 7.94 -1.29 -2.37
CA GLY A 157 7.32 -2.03 -3.46
C GLY A 157 7.99 -1.75 -4.80
N PHE A 158 7.72 -2.59 -5.80
CA PHE A 158 8.16 -2.35 -7.17
C PHE A 158 7.40 -1.12 -7.71
N GLY A 159 8.12 -0.12 -8.22
CA GLY A 159 7.52 1.08 -8.81
C GLY A 159 6.70 1.97 -7.85
N ALA A 160 6.78 1.78 -6.53
CA ALA A 160 6.10 2.66 -5.58
C ALA A 160 6.62 4.11 -5.69
N LEU A 161 5.72 5.09 -5.79
CA LEU A 161 6.03 6.52 -6.02
C LEU A 161 6.98 6.78 -7.22
N PHE A 162 6.92 5.95 -8.26
CA PHE A 162 7.86 6.00 -9.39
C PHE A 162 8.00 7.39 -10.04
N ARG A 163 6.90 8.13 -10.19
CA ARG A 163 6.83 9.43 -10.86
C ARG A 163 6.76 10.64 -9.93
N ASN A 164 6.95 10.45 -8.62
CA ASN A 164 6.90 11.57 -7.66
C ASN A 164 7.93 12.62 -8.03
N THR A 165 7.52 13.85 -8.33
CA THR A 165 8.42 14.95 -8.66
C THR A 165 8.60 15.85 -7.46
N THR A 166 7.54 16.53 -7.01
CA THR A 166 7.60 17.54 -5.95
C THR A 166 6.82 17.18 -4.68
N GLY A 167 6.05 16.09 -4.72
CA GLY A 167 5.26 15.62 -3.58
C GLY A 167 6.10 15.20 -2.37
N SER A 168 5.82 15.75 -1.20
CA SER A 168 6.48 15.44 0.07
C SER A 168 5.55 14.70 1.03
N ASP A 169 6.13 14.07 2.05
CA ASP A 169 5.39 13.43 3.15
C ASP A 169 4.46 12.28 2.71
N ASN A 170 4.77 11.61 1.59
CA ASN A 170 3.96 10.49 1.11
C ASN A 170 4.45 9.14 1.64
N THR A 171 3.52 8.23 1.94
CA THR A 171 3.79 6.84 2.30
C THR A 171 3.12 5.91 1.30
N ALA A 172 3.89 5.19 0.50
CA ALA A 172 3.43 4.20 -0.47
C ALA A 172 3.98 2.82 -0.11
N VAL A 173 3.11 1.88 0.23
CA VAL A 173 3.49 0.50 0.57
C VAL A 173 2.66 -0.45 -0.28
N GLY A 174 3.28 -1.01 -1.31
CA GLY A 174 2.64 -1.87 -2.29
C GLY A 174 3.31 -1.77 -3.66
N ASP A 175 3.09 -2.78 -4.50
CA ASP A 175 3.47 -2.72 -5.90
C ASP A 175 2.68 -1.61 -6.61
N GLU A 176 3.43 -0.69 -7.24
CA GLU A 176 2.97 0.51 -7.93
C GLU A 176 2.11 1.50 -7.09
N ALA A 177 2.12 1.40 -5.76
CA ALA A 177 1.41 2.34 -4.90
C ALA A 177 1.87 3.80 -5.14
N LEU A 178 0.92 4.72 -5.34
CA LEU A 178 1.13 6.12 -5.72
C LEU A 178 2.07 6.32 -6.93
N SER A 179 2.18 5.34 -7.83
CA SER A 179 3.15 5.39 -8.95
C SER A 179 2.99 6.61 -9.87
N ASN A 180 1.76 7.15 -9.96
CA ASN A 180 1.41 8.32 -10.76
C ASN A 180 1.33 9.64 -9.96
N ASN A 181 1.60 9.63 -8.65
CA ASN A 181 1.69 10.87 -7.88
C ASN A 181 2.86 11.70 -8.41
N THR A 182 2.63 12.97 -8.75
CA THR A 182 3.69 13.90 -9.18
C THR A 182 3.96 14.94 -8.09
N ASP A 183 2.93 15.63 -7.63
CA ASP A 183 3.07 16.82 -6.79
C ASP A 183 2.21 16.77 -5.51
N GLY A 184 1.43 15.70 -5.35
CA GLY A 184 0.59 15.47 -4.18
C GLY A 184 1.40 15.24 -2.92
N ASN A 185 0.96 15.84 -1.81
CA ASN A 185 1.61 15.75 -0.51
C ASN A 185 0.78 14.96 0.49
N SER A 186 1.42 14.41 1.51
CA SER A 186 0.75 13.78 2.66
C SER A 186 -0.22 12.65 2.28
N ASN A 187 0.03 11.94 1.18
CA ASN A 187 -0.78 10.81 0.77
C ASN A 187 -0.25 9.51 1.39
N THR A 188 -1.15 8.69 1.92
CA THR A 188 -0.84 7.33 2.40
C THR A 188 -1.54 6.32 1.51
N ALA A 189 -0.80 5.42 0.88
CA ALA A 189 -1.33 4.35 0.04
C ALA A 189 -0.77 3.00 0.47
N LEU A 190 -1.67 2.08 0.79
CA LEU A 190 -1.36 0.73 1.22
C LEU A 190 -2.04 -0.29 0.29
N GLY A 191 -1.25 -1.10 -0.40
CA GLY A 191 -1.71 -2.18 -1.27
C GLY A 191 -1.25 -2.02 -2.72
N PHE A 192 -1.45 -3.09 -3.49
CA PHE A 192 -1.22 -3.09 -4.95
C PHE A 192 -2.09 -2.04 -5.63
N ASN A 193 -1.46 -1.19 -6.45
CA ASN A 193 -2.12 -0.11 -7.18
C ASN A 193 -2.94 0.87 -6.31
N ALA A 194 -2.59 1.05 -5.04
CA ALA A 194 -3.27 2.02 -4.20
C ALA A 194 -2.87 3.47 -4.60
N GLY A 195 -3.85 4.36 -4.80
CA GLY A 195 -3.61 5.76 -5.18
C GLY A 195 -2.96 5.95 -6.56
N THR A 196 -3.19 5.05 -7.52
CA THR A 196 -2.59 5.13 -8.86
C THR A 196 -3.32 6.07 -9.81
N ASP A 197 -4.53 6.55 -9.48
CA ASP A 197 -5.31 7.34 -10.42
C ASP A 197 -4.61 8.68 -10.73
N PRO A 198 -4.54 9.09 -12.02
CA PRO A 198 -3.92 10.35 -12.38
C PRO A 198 -4.68 11.55 -11.80
N GLY A 199 -3.97 12.49 -11.20
CA GLY A 199 -4.55 13.74 -10.71
C GLY A 199 -5.09 13.70 -9.29
N ILE A 200 -4.74 12.67 -8.50
CA ILE A 200 -4.88 12.75 -7.04
C ILE A 200 -4.09 13.95 -6.50
N VAL A 201 -4.62 14.61 -5.47
CA VAL A 201 -4.07 15.83 -4.87
C VAL A 201 -3.32 15.48 -3.58
N SER A 202 -3.81 15.89 -2.41
CA SER A 202 -3.08 15.79 -1.14
C SER A 202 -3.97 15.29 -0.02
N ASN A 203 -3.33 14.84 1.06
CA ASN A 203 -3.98 14.40 2.30
C ASN A 203 -4.93 13.21 2.13
N ASN A 204 -4.66 12.32 1.17
CA ASN A 204 -5.49 11.16 0.91
C ASN A 204 -4.97 9.91 1.63
N ILE A 205 -5.87 9.01 2.01
CA ILE A 205 -5.55 7.68 2.56
C ILE A 205 -6.23 6.62 1.69
N TYR A 206 -5.43 5.85 0.96
CA TYR A 206 -5.85 4.75 0.12
C TYR A 206 -5.46 3.41 0.73
N VAL A 207 -6.42 2.50 0.89
CA VAL A 207 -6.16 1.12 1.31
C VAL A 207 -6.77 0.18 0.27
N GLY A 208 -5.92 -0.33 -0.62
CA GLY A 208 -6.31 -1.19 -1.74
C GLY A 208 -7.23 -0.52 -2.77
N ASP A 209 -7.22 0.81 -2.82
CA ASP A 209 -8.07 1.61 -3.70
C ASP A 209 -7.22 2.49 -4.63
N PRO A 210 -7.50 2.51 -5.95
CA PRO A 210 -6.76 3.36 -6.91
C PRO A 210 -6.92 4.87 -6.70
N GLY A 211 -7.97 5.32 -6.01
CA GLY A 211 -8.38 6.71 -5.91
C GLY A 211 -9.11 7.22 -7.14
N PHE A 212 -9.39 8.53 -7.16
CA PHE A 212 -9.99 9.24 -8.29
C PHE A 212 -9.25 10.53 -8.62
N PRO A 213 -9.32 11.01 -9.88
CA PRO A 213 -8.82 12.33 -10.25
C PRO A 213 -9.47 13.43 -9.41
N GLY A 214 -8.65 14.25 -8.75
CA GLY A 214 -9.08 15.37 -7.92
C GLY A 214 -9.31 15.04 -6.45
N ASP A 215 -9.06 13.80 -6.02
CA ASP A 215 -9.15 13.45 -4.60
C ASP A 215 -8.24 14.33 -3.76
N GLU A 216 -8.82 14.98 -2.75
CA GLU A 216 -8.12 15.77 -1.75
C GLU A 216 -8.83 15.62 -0.39
N ASN A 217 -8.07 15.28 0.65
CA ASN A 217 -8.61 14.99 1.98
C ASN A 217 -9.57 13.78 2.01
N VAL A 218 -9.33 12.77 1.16
CA VAL A 218 -10.17 11.58 1.00
C VAL A 218 -9.60 10.37 1.73
N ILE A 219 -10.45 9.59 2.38
CA ILE A 219 -10.10 8.24 2.86
C ILE A 219 -10.89 7.23 2.02
N SER A 220 -10.20 6.40 1.26
CA SER A 220 -10.78 5.36 0.42
C SER A 220 -10.21 3.99 0.78
N ILE A 221 -11.09 3.03 1.07
CA ILE A 221 -10.75 1.69 1.51
C ILE A 221 -11.53 0.68 0.67
N GLY A 222 -10.81 -0.24 0.02
CA GLY A 222 -11.41 -1.44 -0.56
C GLY A 222 -11.90 -1.32 -2.01
N GLY A 223 -11.43 -0.34 -2.78
CA GLY A 223 -11.54 -0.33 -4.24
C GLY A 223 -12.92 0.02 -4.82
N ILE A 224 -13.05 1.13 -5.55
CA ILE A 224 -13.93 1.21 -6.74
C ILE A 224 -13.10 0.73 -7.93
N ALA A 225 -13.25 -0.51 -8.40
CA ALA A 225 -14.21 -0.85 -9.45
C ALA A 225 -14.15 0.09 -10.67
N ALA A 226 -13.42 -0.30 -11.72
CA ALA A 226 -13.71 0.17 -13.07
C ALA A 226 -15.25 0.23 -13.24
N SER A 227 -15.76 1.37 -13.68
CA SER A 227 -17.19 1.72 -13.60
C SER A 227 -18.13 0.50 -13.73
N GLY A 228 -18.81 0.14 -12.65
CA GLY A 228 -19.85 -0.89 -12.67
C GLY A 228 -19.59 -2.19 -11.90
N THR A 229 -18.44 -2.39 -11.23
CA THR A 229 -18.32 -3.47 -10.24
C THR A 229 -18.84 -3.03 -8.86
N PRO A 230 -19.76 -3.77 -8.23
CA PRO A 230 -20.16 -3.52 -6.85
C PRO A 230 -18.97 -3.74 -5.92
N TYR A 231 -18.79 -2.84 -4.95
CA TYR A 231 -17.97 -3.13 -3.77
C TYR A 231 -18.48 -4.43 -3.14
N ALA A 232 -17.57 -5.38 -2.88
CA ALA A 232 -17.97 -6.67 -2.34
C ALA A 232 -18.55 -6.49 -0.94
N LEU A 233 -17.74 -6.12 0.06
CA LEU A 233 -18.12 -5.74 1.42
C LEU A 233 -16.93 -5.03 2.09
N THR A 234 -17.17 -4.04 2.95
CA THR A 234 -16.15 -3.47 3.86
C THR A 234 -16.46 -3.93 5.28
N PHE A 235 -15.57 -4.71 5.88
CA PHE A 235 -15.72 -5.18 7.26
C PHE A 235 -14.74 -4.45 8.19
N ILE A 236 -15.27 -3.82 9.24
CA ILE A 236 -14.46 -3.24 10.31
C ILE A 236 -14.55 -4.18 11.51
N GLY A 237 -13.41 -4.74 11.93
CA GLY A 237 -13.31 -5.60 13.10
C GLY A 237 -13.80 -4.90 14.38
N GLY A 238 -14.48 -5.64 15.26
CA GLY A 238 -15.12 -5.09 16.46
C GLY A 238 -16.50 -4.46 16.21
N ILE A 239 -16.84 -4.14 14.95
CA ILE A 239 -18.18 -3.74 14.51
C ILE A 239 -18.91 -4.94 13.91
N TYR A 240 -18.29 -5.61 12.92
CA TYR A 240 -18.90 -6.77 12.26
C TYR A 240 -18.85 -8.03 13.15
N GLY A 241 -20.00 -8.71 13.30
CA GLY A 241 -20.12 -9.95 14.07
C GLY A 241 -20.10 -9.78 15.59
N SER A 242 -20.01 -8.55 16.11
CA SER A 242 -20.04 -8.26 17.54
C SER A 242 -21.49 -8.07 18.03
N ALA A 243 -21.86 -8.75 19.12
CA ALA A 243 -23.18 -8.59 19.72
C ALA A 243 -23.27 -7.23 20.45
N VAL A 244 -24.23 -6.40 20.06
CA VAL A 244 -24.56 -5.14 20.74
C VAL A 244 -25.86 -5.29 21.52
N ASN A 245 -25.88 -4.76 22.75
CA ASN A 245 -27.10 -4.70 23.56
C ASN A 245 -28.12 -3.79 22.86
N THR A 246 -29.29 -4.33 22.55
CA THR A 246 -30.35 -3.62 21.80
C THR A 246 -30.85 -2.36 22.52
N GLY A 247 -30.71 -2.30 23.85
CA GLY A 247 -31.07 -1.13 24.66
C GLY A 247 -30.06 0.04 24.58
N THR A 248 -28.85 -0.18 24.06
CA THR A 248 -27.81 0.85 23.89
C THR A 248 -27.33 0.98 22.44
N ALA A 249 -27.83 0.15 21.53
CA ALA A 249 -27.46 0.19 20.13
C ALA A 249 -27.97 1.48 19.49
N LEU A 250 -27.04 2.34 19.06
CA LEU A 250 -27.34 3.52 18.27
C LEU A 250 -27.14 3.19 16.78
N PRO A 251 -28.16 3.40 15.93
CA PRO A 251 -27.98 3.29 14.50
C PRO A 251 -26.94 4.29 14.00
N VAL A 252 -26.05 3.83 13.12
CA VAL A 252 -25.12 4.68 12.38
C VAL A 252 -25.85 5.14 11.12
N TYR A 253 -25.85 6.44 10.89
CA TYR A 253 -26.41 7.04 9.68
C TYR A 253 -25.30 7.67 8.86
N VAL A 254 -25.58 7.85 7.58
CA VAL A 254 -24.81 8.71 6.69
C VAL A 254 -25.55 10.04 6.62
N ASP A 255 -24.89 11.14 6.98
CA ASP A 255 -25.48 12.47 6.88
C ASP A 255 -25.58 12.95 5.41
N THR A 256 -26.14 14.14 5.20
CA THR A 256 -26.30 14.70 3.83
C THR A 256 -24.98 15.02 3.14
N ASP A 257 -23.90 15.10 3.91
CA ASP A 257 -22.55 15.39 3.43
C ASP A 257 -21.72 14.09 3.26
N GLY A 258 -22.32 12.92 3.51
CA GLY A 258 -21.67 11.62 3.33
C GLY A 258 -20.90 11.10 4.54
N HIS A 259 -20.99 11.74 5.70
CA HIS A 259 -20.27 11.30 6.89
C HIS A 259 -21.04 10.23 7.66
N LEU A 260 -20.33 9.19 8.11
CA LEU A 260 -20.84 8.20 9.06
C LEU A 260 -20.90 8.81 10.47
N GLY A 261 -22.05 8.68 11.16
CA GLY A 261 -22.21 9.19 12.52
C GLY A 261 -23.35 8.55 13.30
N THR A 262 -23.43 8.86 14.60
CA THR A 262 -24.55 8.48 15.48
C THR A 262 -25.26 9.73 15.98
N THR A 263 -26.54 9.62 16.32
CA THR A 263 -27.29 10.73 16.94
C THR A 263 -27.91 10.28 18.26
N LEU A 264 -27.80 11.11 19.29
CA LEU A 264 -28.50 10.90 20.56
C LEU A 264 -29.92 11.44 20.43
N VAL A 265 -30.86 10.52 20.25
CA VAL A 265 -32.28 10.86 20.34
C VAL A 265 -32.62 10.97 21.84
N ASN A 266 -32.67 12.21 22.36
CA ASN A 266 -32.99 12.58 23.76
C ASN A 266 -31.86 12.57 24.80
N GLY A 267 -30.79 13.34 24.59
CA GLY A 267 -29.85 13.69 25.65
C GLY A 267 -29.71 15.20 25.81
N SER A 268 -30.35 15.77 26.83
CA SER A 268 -30.07 17.14 27.27
C SER A 268 -28.61 17.26 27.73
N ALA A 269 -27.77 17.92 26.91
CA ALA A 269 -26.50 18.60 27.23
C ALA A 269 -25.32 18.26 26.31
N MET A 270 -25.30 18.84 25.10
CA MET A 270 -24.20 19.66 24.57
C MET A 270 -24.63 20.15 23.19
N LYS A 271 -24.93 21.45 23.07
CA LYS A 271 -25.13 22.08 21.76
C LYS A 271 -23.76 22.17 21.07
N LEU A 272 -23.35 21.10 20.38
CA LEU A 272 -22.33 21.24 19.35
C LEU A 272 -22.97 22.09 18.25
N ARG A 273 -22.35 23.25 17.96
CA ARG A 273 -22.85 24.21 16.96
C ARG A 273 -22.77 23.59 15.56
N MET A 274 -23.82 22.88 15.15
CA MET A 274 -24.03 22.57 13.74
C MET A 274 -24.54 23.82 13.03
N ARG A 275 -23.88 24.19 11.94
CA ARG A 275 -24.29 25.27 11.04
C ARG A 275 -25.58 24.81 10.35
N THR A 276 -26.69 25.50 10.60
CA THR A 276 -27.99 25.16 10.03
C THR A 276 -27.88 25.10 8.50
N PRO A 277 -28.18 23.96 7.84
CA PRO A 277 -28.15 23.87 6.39
C PRO A 277 -29.28 24.74 5.82
N LYS A 278 -28.90 25.66 4.93
CA LYS A 278 -29.84 26.37 4.07
C LYS A 278 -30.29 25.37 3.00
N GLY A 279 -31.46 24.77 3.20
CA GLY A 279 -32.23 24.09 2.14
C GLY A 279 -32.08 22.57 2.05
N ALA A 280 -32.73 21.83 2.94
CA ALA A 280 -33.36 20.54 2.63
C ALA A 280 -34.32 20.18 3.79
N GLN A 281 -35.62 20.05 3.52
CA GLN A 281 -36.66 19.80 4.55
C GLN A 281 -36.88 18.29 4.80
N PRO A 282 -36.67 17.75 6.02
CA PRO A 282 -37.05 16.38 6.37
C PRO A 282 -38.39 16.27 7.15
N GLN A 283 -39.13 17.36 7.37
CA GLN A 283 -40.38 17.29 8.16
C GLN A 283 -41.63 16.91 7.35
N VAL A 284 -41.66 17.15 6.03
CA VAL A 284 -42.88 16.92 5.22
C VAL A 284 -43.14 15.44 5.00
N LYS A 285 -42.12 14.62 4.69
CA LYS A 285 -42.30 13.18 4.44
C LYS A 285 -42.73 12.39 5.68
N VAL A 286 -42.27 12.77 6.87
CA VAL A 286 -42.69 12.13 8.14
C VAL A 286 -44.15 12.47 8.44
N ASN A 287 -44.56 13.74 8.24
CA ASN A 287 -45.95 14.14 8.40
C ASN A 287 -46.88 13.49 7.36
N GLU A 288 -46.42 13.33 6.11
CA GLU A 288 -47.18 12.61 5.07
C GLU A 288 -47.33 11.13 5.38
N PHE A 289 -46.27 10.45 5.86
CA PHE A 289 -46.33 9.05 6.25
C PHE A 289 -47.26 8.81 7.45
N GLN A 290 -47.20 9.68 8.47
CA GLN A 290 -48.14 9.63 9.60
C GLN A 290 -49.60 9.89 9.18
N LYS A 291 -49.81 10.82 8.23
CA LYS A 291 -51.14 11.10 7.66
C LYS A 291 -51.66 9.95 6.79
N GLN A 292 -50.77 9.16 6.18
CA GLN A 292 -51.14 7.93 5.47
C GLN A 292 -51.52 6.82 6.47
N GLN A 293 -50.75 6.61 7.53
CA GLN A 293 -51.07 5.60 8.56
C GLN A 293 -52.42 5.87 9.25
N LYS A 294 -52.71 7.13 9.59
CA LYS A 294 -54.02 7.49 10.19
C LYS A 294 -55.19 7.21 9.24
N ARG A 295 -55.01 7.50 7.94
CA ARG A 295 -56.03 7.20 6.92
C ARG A 295 -56.28 5.70 6.75
N ILE A 296 -55.23 4.88 6.84
CA ILE A 296 -55.36 3.41 6.77
C ILE A 296 -56.19 2.90 7.94
N ALA A 297 -55.92 3.34 9.17
CA ALA A 297 -56.69 2.93 10.35
C ALA A 297 -58.16 3.39 10.31
N GLU A 298 -58.44 4.57 9.74
CA GLU A 298 -59.81 5.05 9.53
C GLU A 298 -60.55 4.20 8.48
N LEU A 299 -59.87 3.81 7.40
CA LEU A 299 -60.39 2.91 6.36
C LEU A 299 -60.72 1.53 6.92
N GLU A 300 -59.84 0.94 7.72
CA GLU A 300 -60.07 -0.37 8.36
C GLU A 300 -61.31 -0.36 9.26
N ASN A 301 -61.50 0.70 10.05
CA ASN A 301 -62.69 0.86 10.88
C ASN A 301 -63.97 1.06 10.06
N ALA A 302 -63.91 1.77 8.94
CA ALA A 302 -65.05 1.95 8.04
C ALA A 302 -65.47 0.62 7.40
N VAL A 303 -64.50 -0.19 6.96
CA VAL A 303 -64.74 -1.53 6.40
C VAL A 303 -65.37 -2.45 7.45
N ALA A 304 -64.90 -2.42 8.70
CA ALA A 304 -65.50 -3.21 9.78
C ALA A 304 -66.97 -2.84 10.04
N ARG A 305 -67.32 -1.55 10.01
CA ARG A 305 -68.72 -1.09 10.15
C ARG A 305 -69.59 -1.51 8.97
N LEU A 306 -69.08 -1.40 7.75
CA LEU A 306 -69.79 -1.82 6.56
C LEU A 306 -70.08 -3.33 6.60
N ALA A 307 -69.10 -4.14 7.00
CA ALA A 307 -69.26 -5.58 7.18
C ALA A 307 -70.36 -5.92 8.21
N ALA A 308 -70.44 -5.17 9.32
CA ALA A 308 -71.50 -5.34 10.31
C ALA A 308 -72.89 -5.01 9.74
N THR A 309 -73.02 -3.90 8.98
CA THR A 309 -74.31 -3.53 8.35
C THR A 309 -74.79 -4.53 7.31
N VAL A 310 -73.88 -5.10 6.52
CA VAL A 310 -74.21 -6.14 5.53
C VAL A 310 -74.73 -7.40 6.24
N LYS A 311 -74.12 -7.78 7.36
CA LYS A 311 -74.57 -8.91 8.18
C LYS A 311 -75.98 -8.69 8.75
N GLU A 312 -76.28 -7.46 9.19
CA GLU A 312 -77.60 -7.11 9.70
C GLU A 312 -78.67 -7.10 8.60
N GLN A 313 -78.36 -6.54 7.43
CA GLN A 313 -79.26 -6.57 6.28
C GLN A 313 -79.56 -8.00 5.81
N ALA A 314 -78.56 -8.88 5.79
CA ALA A 314 -78.76 -10.29 5.47
C ALA A 314 -79.76 -10.95 6.44
N ALA A 315 -79.64 -10.68 7.75
CA ALA A 315 -80.57 -11.21 8.76
C ALA A 315 -82.00 -10.64 8.60
N GLN A 316 -82.15 -9.37 8.22
CA GLN A 316 -83.45 -8.77 7.94
C GLN A 316 -84.11 -9.39 6.70
N ILE A 317 -83.34 -9.67 5.64
CA ILE A 317 -83.82 -10.32 4.41
C ILE A 317 -84.31 -11.74 4.71
N GLU A 318 -83.60 -12.52 5.54
CA GLU A 318 -84.08 -13.84 5.98
C GLU A 318 -85.42 -13.74 6.72
N LYS A 319 -85.55 -12.76 7.61
CA LYS A 319 -86.79 -12.55 8.38
C LYS A 319 -87.98 -12.17 7.47
N VAL A 320 -87.77 -11.29 6.51
CA VAL A 320 -88.82 -10.90 5.54
C VAL A 320 -89.17 -12.08 4.63
N SER A 321 -88.18 -12.84 4.19
CA SER A 321 -88.39 -14.07 3.40
C SER A 321 -89.27 -15.08 4.15
N ALA A 322 -88.98 -15.32 5.43
CA ALA A 322 -89.79 -16.20 6.28
C ALA A 322 -91.23 -15.69 6.48
N GLN A 323 -91.43 -14.38 6.63
CA GLN A 323 -92.77 -13.78 6.71
C GLN A 323 -93.57 -13.93 5.41
N MET A 324 -92.90 -13.79 4.25
CA MET A 324 -93.55 -13.99 2.95
C MET A 324 -93.96 -15.45 2.72
N GLU A 325 -93.18 -16.43 3.19
CA GLU A 325 -93.60 -17.83 3.12
C GLU A 325 -94.84 -18.12 3.97
N PHE A 326 -94.99 -17.47 5.13
CA PHE A 326 -96.15 -17.61 6.00
C PHE A 326 -97.42 -16.94 5.45
N GLN A 327 -97.28 -15.95 4.56
CA GLN A 327 -98.40 -15.25 3.90
C GLN A 327 -98.81 -15.85 2.55
N LYS A 328 -98.19 -16.95 2.09
CA LYS A 328 -98.65 -17.65 0.89
C LYS A 328 -100.06 -18.22 1.13
N PRO A 329 -101.10 -17.78 0.39
CA PRO A 329 -102.43 -18.38 0.53
C PRO A 329 -102.41 -19.84 0.08
N ALA A 330 -103.12 -20.71 0.80
CA ALA A 330 -103.24 -22.12 0.48
C ALA A 330 -103.69 -22.31 -0.97
N GLN A 331 -102.96 -23.15 -1.73
CA GLN A 331 -103.30 -23.47 -3.11
C GLN A 331 -104.76 -23.91 -3.23
N ARG A 332 -105.57 -23.12 -3.93
CA ARG A 332 -106.93 -23.49 -4.30
C ARG A 332 -106.83 -24.46 -5.49
N VAL A 333 -106.87 -25.76 -5.20
CA VAL A 333 -106.96 -26.79 -6.24
C VAL A 333 -108.36 -26.70 -6.85
N VAL A 334 -108.48 -26.15 -8.06
CA VAL A 334 -109.72 -26.22 -8.83
C VAL A 334 -109.77 -27.60 -9.44
N ALA A 335 -110.52 -28.51 -8.81
CA ALA A 335 -110.88 -29.79 -9.41
C ALA A 335 -111.94 -29.53 -10.49
N ASN A 336 -111.52 -29.47 -11.76
CA ASN A 336 -112.45 -29.62 -12.86
C ASN A 336 -112.89 -31.09 -12.88
N LYS A 337 -114.15 -31.33 -12.51
CA LYS A 337 -114.82 -32.59 -12.81
C LYS A 337 -115.28 -32.56 -14.26
N GLU A 338 -115.11 -33.71 -14.90
CA GLU A 338 -115.59 -34.10 -16.24
C GLU A 338 -117.03 -33.68 -16.54
#